data_AF-A0A1S8MQI6-F1
#
_entry.id   AF-A0A1S8MQI6-F1
#
_cell.length_a   1.000
_cell.length_b   1.000
_cell.length_c   1.000
_cell.angle_alpha   90.00
_cell.angle_beta   90.00
_cell.angle_gamma   90.00
#
_symmetry.space_group_name_H-M   'P 1'
#
loop_
_entity.id
_entity.type
_entity.pdbx_description
1 polymer ?
#
loop_
_entity_poly.entity_id
_entity_poly.type
_entity_poly.pdbx_seq_one_letter_code
_entity_poly.pdbx_strand_id
1 'polypeptide(L)'
;MIGNFEGAFENNHFKDSDNIDNRNLESERPRDMECQPENSRFNSVLEDFSYSDSDRPINEGPGPISIDKIEKIEDIDKPVFSEVSGILPRNGGEWTGEPGNSDWKPDPSIEPGDRNGTNPELKTWEEIMEEYGFESIPFEDGEPNFSEVSKGEVEIDDFSDDRSSNFDQADEKLAEQKGCTPEEVAAWREENKYTWHECKDCKTMQKVPTEVHGNISHSGGISKYKSENNV
;
A
#
# COMPACT_ATOMS: atom_id res chain seq x y z
N MET A 1 -3.61 -0.42 -41.72
CA MET A 1 -4.19 0.69 -40.92
C MET A 1 -3.37 0.79 -39.67
N ILE A 2 -2.51 1.80 -39.64
CA ILE A 2 -1.67 2.18 -38.50
C ILE A 2 -2.40 3.37 -37.89
N GLY A 3 -2.93 3.20 -36.69
CA GLY A 3 -3.68 4.23 -35.97
C GLY A 3 -2.72 5.18 -35.29
N ASN A 4 -2.71 6.42 -35.74
CA ASN A 4 -2.08 7.55 -35.05
C ASN A 4 -2.89 7.88 -33.80
N PHE A 5 -2.23 7.94 -32.64
CA PHE A 5 -2.77 8.52 -31.42
C PHE A 5 -1.85 9.67 -31.01
N GLU A 6 -1.97 10.80 -31.71
CA GLU A 6 -1.52 12.10 -31.20
C GLU A 6 -2.70 12.73 -30.47
N GLY A 7 -2.72 12.58 -29.14
CA GLY A 7 -3.64 13.24 -28.23
C GLY A 7 -2.89 14.28 -27.41
N ALA A 8 -3.05 15.54 -27.82
CA ALA A 8 -2.76 16.81 -27.16
C ALA A 8 -2.25 16.76 -25.70
N PHE A 9 -0.95 17.05 -25.51
CA PHE A 9 -0.44 17.63 -24.27
C PHE A 9 -0.50 19.15 -24.37
N GLU A 10 -1.33 19.77 -23.53
CA GLU A 10 -1.30 21.22 -23.32
C GLU A 10 -0.01 21.60 -22.59
N ASN A 11 0.89 22.24 -23.34
CA ASN A 11 2.03 22.99 -22.82
C ASN A 11 1.54 24.23 -22.07
N ASN A 12 1.25 24.10 -20.77
CA ASN A 12 1.06 25.26 -19.90
C ASN A 12 2.36 25.60 -19.15
N HIS A 13 3.12 26.49 -19.78
CA HIS A 13 3.65 27.71 -19.17
C HIS A 13 4.46 27.59 -17.87
N PHE A 14 5.67 27.05 -17.97
CA PHE A 14 6.75 27.37 -17.05
C PHE A 14 7.40 28.68 -17.51
N LYS A 15 6.95 29.82 -16.97
CA LYS A 15 7.68 31.11 -16.80
C LYS A 15 6.74 32.24 -16.41
N ASP A 16 6.86 32.72 -15.17
CA ASP A 16 7.06 34.13 -14.78
C ASP A 16 6.48 34.38 -13.40
N SER A 17 7.33 34.40 -12.38
CA SER A 17 7.15 35.29 -11.24
C SER A 17 8.50 35.59 -10.59
N ASP A 18 9.00 36.79 -10.88
CA ASP A 18 10.10 37.42 -10.16
C ASP A 18 9.72 37.69 -8.69
N ASN A 19 10.71 37.45 -7.82
CA ASN A 19 10.99 38.18 -6.58
C ASN A 19 10.11 37.90 -5.34
N ILE A 20 10.54 36.92 -4.52
CA ILE A 20 10.31 36.96 -3.06
C ILE A 20 11.63 36.63 -2.33
N ASP A 21 12.00 37.58 -1.46
CA ASP A 21 13.10 37.65 -0.52
C ASP A 21 13.77 36.34 -0.07
N ASN A 22 15.09 36.35 -0.15
CA ASN A 22 16.01 35.53 0.63
C ASN A 22 15.63 35.53 2.11
N ARG A 23 14.97 34.47 2.57
CA ARG A 23 14.91 34.11 3.98
C ARG A 23 15.51 32.73 4.17
N ASN A 24 16.61 32.75 4.90
CA ASN A 24 17.35 31.61 5.41
C ASN A 24 16.39 30.63 6.10
N LEU A 25 16.22 29.43 5.54
CA LEU A 25 15.41 28.32 6.07
C LEU A 25 16.24 27.04 6.13
N GLU A 26 17.47 27.12 6.65
CA GLU A 26 18.13 25.98 7.28
C GLU A 26 17.56 25.80 8.71
N SER A 27 16.29 25.41 8.80
CA SER A 27 15.59 24.88 9.99
C SER A 27 14.11 24.87 9.56
N GLU A 28 13.42 23.76 9.33
CA GLU A 28 13.31 22.55 10.11
C GLU A 28 12.88 21.43 9.15
N ARG A 29 13.77 20.49 8.83
CA ARG A 29 13.35 19.20 8.24
C ARG A 29 12.59 18.43 9.33
N PRO A 30 11.34 17.97 9.11
CA PRO A 30 10.68 17.08 10.04
C PRO A 30 11.51 15.81 10.18
N ARG A 31 11.81 15.40 11.41
CA ARG A 31 12.51 14.15 11.69
C ARG A 31 11.60 12.98 11.34
N ASP A 32 12.03 12.13 10.42
CA ASP A 32 11.46 10.81 10.21
C ASP A 32 11.53 10.05 11.54
N MET A 33 10.38 9.91 12.19
CA MET A 33 10.26 9.26 13.48
C MET A 33 10.13 7.75 13.25
N GLU A 34 11.22 7.04 13.50
CA GLU A 34 11.30 5.58 13.52
C GLU A 34 10.08 4.96 14.24
N CYS A 35 9.35 4.09 13.53
CA CYS A 35 8.23 3.34 14.08
C CYS A 35 8.77 2.20 14.95
N GLN A 36 8.61 2.29 16.27
CA GLN A 36 8.90 1.18 17.19
C GLN A 36 7.71 0.19 17.25
N PRO A 37 7.98 -1.12 17.43
CA PRO A 37 6.95 -2.15 17.42
C PRO A 37 6.05 -2.10 18.67
N GLU A 38 4.74 -2.09 18.41
CA GLU A 38 3.66 -2.13 19.39
C GLU A 38 3.69 -3.42 20.23
N ASN A 39 4.10 -3.32 21.50
CA ASN A 39 3.86 -4.38 22.48
C ASN A 39 2.48 -4.18 23.12
N SER A 40 1.58 -5.09 22.76
CA SER A 40 0.25 -5.31 23.34
C SER A 40 0.20 -5.11 24.85
N ARG A 41 -0.55 -4.10 25.30
CA ARG A 41 -0.96 -3.90 26.69
C ARG A 41 -2.48 -3.80 26.80
N PHE A 42 -3.18 -4.86 26.42
CA PHE A 42 -4.52 -5.12 26.94
C PHE A 42 -4.39 -5.94 28.21
N ASN A 43 -4.57 -5.31 29.36
CA ASN A 43 -5.09 -5.93 30.58
C ASN A 43 -5.34 -4.85 31.63
N SER A 44 -6.62 -4.66 31.97
CA SER A 44 -7.15 -4.59 33.35
C SER A 44 -8.34 -3.63 33.47
N VAL A 45 -9.51 -4.05 33.01
CA VAL A 45 -10.78 -3.64 33.62
C VAL A 45 -11.70 -4.84 33.54
N LEU A 46 -11.93 -5.52 34.67
CA LEU A 46 -13.10 -6.32 35.02
C LEU A 46 -12.79 -7.03 36.36
N GLU A 47 -12.85 -6.26 37.44
CA GLU A 47 -13.11 -6.80 38.78
C GLU A 47 -14.61 -6.66 39.07
N ASP A 48 -15.09 -7.61 39.86
CA ASP A 48 -16.39 -7.67 40.52
C ASP A 48 -17.58 -8.26 39.75
N PHE A 49 -17.56 -9.58 39.53
CA PHE A 49 -18.76 -10.40 39.72
C PHE A 49 -18.39 -11.74 40.38
N SER A 50 -18.77 -11.88 41.65
CA SER A 50 -18.64 -13.12 42.42
C SER A 50 -19.73 -14.11 41.98
N TYR A 51 -19.31 -15.28 41.48
CA TYR A 51 -20.22 -16.39 41.17
C TYR A 51 -19.97 -17.53 42.15
N SER A 52 -21.05 -17.99 42.80
CA SER A 52 -21.02 -19.03 43.82
C SER A 52 -21.00 -20.43 43.20
N ASP A 53 -20.26 -21.33 43.83
CA ASP A 53 -19.80 -22.61 43.30
C ASP A 53 -20.72 -23.80 43.69
N SER A 54 -22.03 -23.68 43.50
CA SER A 54 -22.98 -24.70 44.03
C SER A 54 -24.09 -25.22 43.11
N ASP A 55 -24.14 -24.86 41.81
CA ASP A 55 -25.16 -25.42 40.89
C ASP A 55 -24.56 -25.89 39.55
N ARG A 56 -23.62 -26.85 39.62
CA ARG A 56 -23.12 -27.54 38.42
C ARG A 56 -23.92 -28.84 38.19
N PRO A 57 -24.84 -28.90 37.21
CA PRO A 57 -25.43 -30.17 36.81
C PRO A 57 -24.37 -31.06 36.14
N ILE A 58 -24.24 -32.30 36.62
CA ILE A 58 -23.46 -33.35 35.98
C ILE A 58 -24.14 -33.74 34.66
N ASN A 59 -23.69 -33.15 33.55
CA ASN A 59 -24.07 -33.59 32.22
C ASN A 59 -23.03 -34.60 31.74
N GLU A 60 -23.40 -35.88 31.74
CA GLU A 60 -22.66 -36.95 31.08
C GLU A 60 -22.64 -36.65 29.57
N GLY A 61 -21.49 -36.13 29.08
CA GLY A 61 -21.32 -35.86 27.66
C GLY A 61 -21.40 -37.14 26.81
N PRO A 62 -21.78 -37.05 25.53
CA PRO A 62 -21.81 -38.21 24.64
C PRO A 62 -20.39 -38.79 24.52
N GLY A 63 -20.29 -40.12 24.65
CA GLY A 63 -19.03 -40.87 24.68
C GLY A 63 -18.15 -40.71 23.42
N PRO A 64 -16.92 -41.24 23.46
CA PRO A 64 -15.94 -41.04 22.40
C PRO A 64 -16.43 -41.60 21.07
N ILE A 65 -16.41 -40.77 20.04
CA ILE A 65 -16.70 -41.14 18.66
C ILE A 65 -15.57 -42.08 18.19
N SER A 66 -15.91 -43.31 17.80
CA SER A 66 -14.97 -44.30 17.30
C SER A 66 -14.45 -43.88 15.91
N ILE A 67 -13.13 -43.68 15.79
CA ILE A 67 -12.44 -43.16 14.58
C ILE A 67 -12.10 -44.29 13.59
N ASP A 68 -12.91 -45.35 13.52
CA ASP A 68 -12.56 -46.54 12.72
C ASP A 68 -13.20 -46.57 11.31
N LYS A 69 -13.76 -45.45 10.84
CA LYS A 69 -14.23 -45.30 9.46
C LYS A 69 -13.98 -43.88 8.92
N ILE A 70 -12.73 -43.58 8.62
CA ILE A 70 -12.39 -42.55 7.63
C ILE A 70 -11.93 -43.31 6.39
N GLU A 71 -12.83 -43.47 5.43
CA GLU A 71 -12.47 -43.92 4.09
C GLU A 71 -11.46 -42.94 3.51
N LYS A 72 -10.33 -43.49 3.05
CA LYS A 72 -9.28 -42.74 2.36
C LYS A 72 -9.89 -42.15 1.08
N ILE A 73 -10.12 -40.85 1.08
CA ILE A 73 -10.31 -40.08 -0.15
C ILE A 73 -8.90 -39.82 -0.66
N GLU A 74 -8.45 -40.69 -1.56
CA GLU A 74 -7.23 -40.52 -2.34
C GLU A 74 -7.47 -39.44 -3.41
N ASP A 75 -6.49 -38.53 -3.52
CA ASP A 75 -6.23 -37.62 -4.63
C ASP A 75 -7.34 -36.63 -5.03
N ILE A 76 -7.56 -35.65 -4.17
CA ILE A 76 -7.95 -34.31 -4.63
C ILE A 76 -6.65 -33.51 -4.71
N ASP A 77 -6.29 -33.08 -5.93
CA ASP A 77 -5.22 -32.10 -6.15
C ASP A 77 -5.41 -30.97 -5.13
N LYS A 78 -4.55 -30.94 -4.11
CA LYS A 78 -4.51 -29.82 -3.20
C LYS A 78 -4.18 -28.62 -4.09
N PRO A 79 -5.03 -27.58 -4.14
CA PRO A 79 -4.61 -26.34 -4.77
C PRO A 79 -3.29 -25.97 -4.10
N VAL A 80 -2.27 -25.79 -4.92
CA VAL A 80 -1.01 -25.17 -4.48
C VAL A 80 -1.42 -23.77 -4.07
N PHE A 81 -1.86 -23.62 -2.82
CA PHE A 81 -1.92 -22.33 -2.17
C PHE A 81 -0.48 -21.86 -2.15
N SER A 82 -0.09 -21.06 -3.15
CA SER A 82 1.00 -20.13 -2.91
C SER A 82 0.49 -19.27 -1.78
N GLU A 83 0.99 -19.51 -0.57
CA GLU A 83 0.75 -18.57 0.52
C GLU A 83 1.32 -17.25 0.04
N VAL A 84 0.46 -16.36 -0.45
CA VAL A 84 0.86 -15.03 -0.89
C VAL A 84 1.44 -14.36 0.34
N SER A 85 2.77 -14.34 0.42
CA SER A 85 3.51 -13.84 1.56
C SER A 85 3.55 -12.32 1.44
N GLY A 86 2.51 -11.65 1.93
CA GLY A 86 2.40 -10.20 1.83
C GLY A 86 1.30 -9.61 2.69
N ILE A 87 1.44 -8.32 2.99
CA ILE A 87 0.35 -7.50 3.50
C ILE A 87 -0.62 -7.31 2.33
N LEU A 88 -1.91 -7.55 2.58
CA LEU A 88 -2.98 -7.44 1.57
C LEU A 88 -4.16 -6.66 2.15
N PRO A 89 -5.00 -6.02 1.33
CA PRO A 89 -6.26 -5.45 1.80
C PRO A 89 -7.18 -6.54 2.34
N ARG A 90 -7.72 -6.31 3.54
CA ARG A 90 -8.64 -7.25 4.23
C ARG A 90 -10.05 -6.72 4.39
N ASN A 91 -10.22 -5.39 4.33
CA ASN A 91 -11.47 -4.68 4.57
C ASN A 91 -11.56 -3.48 3.60
N GLY A 92 -12.75 -2.88 3.46
CA GLY A 92 -12.95 -1.66 2.67
C GLY A 92 -13.06 -1.89 1.15
N GLY A 93 -13.33 -3.13 0.75
CA GLY A 93 -13.46 -3.55 -0.65
C GLY A 93 -13.62 -5.06 -0.78
N GLU A 94 -13.58 -5.54 -2.01
CA GLU A 94 -13.77 -6.94 -2.38
C GLU A 94 -12.69 -7.40 -3.38
N TRP A 95 -12.27 -8.65 -3.26
CA TRP A 95 -11.43 -9.31 -4.25
C TRP A 95 -12.28 -9.96 -5.33
N THR A 96 -11.93 -9.80 -6.60
CA THR A 96 -12.63 -10.45 -7.73
C THR A 96 -12.36 -11.95 -7.81
N GLY A 97 -11.28 -12.42 -7.18
CA GLY A 97 -10.86 -13.82 -7.14
C GLY A 97 -10.02 -14.13 -5.90
N GLU A 98 -8.89 -14.81 -6.11
CA GLU A 98 -7.97 -15.16 -5.02
C GLU A 98 -7.25 -13.90 -4.48
N PRO A 99 -7.31 -13.61 -3.17
CA PRO A 99 -6.62 -12.46 -2.60
C PRO A 99 -5.12 -12.43 -2.93
N GLY A 100 -4.67 -11.31 -3.49
CA GLY A 100 -3.28 -11.11 -3.92
C GLY A 100 -2.95 -11.66 -5.31
N ASN A 101 -3.86 -12.37 -5.98
CA ASN A 101 -3.72 -12.89 -7.35
C ASN A 101 -4.96 -12.57 -8.20
N SER A 102 -5.66 -11.50 -7.88
CA SER A 102 -6.84 -10.99 -8.60
C SER A 102 -6.95 -9.48 -8.42
N ASP A 103 -8.01 -8.87 -8.95
CA ASP A 103 -8.24 -7.44 -8.75
C ASP A 103 -8.82 -7.18 -7.36
N TRP A 104 -8.33 -6.15 -6.70
CA TRP A 104 -8.92 -5.56 -5.50
C TRP A 104 -9.80 -4.38 -5.90
N LYS A 105 -11.09 -4.46 -5.56
CA LYS A 105 -12.07 -3.41 -5.83
C LYS A 105 -12.46 -2.71 -4.53
N PRO A 106 -12.05 -1.44 -4.32
CA PRO A 106 -12.51 -0.68 -3.16
C PRO A 106 -14.03 -0.52 -3.14
N ASP A 107 -14.63 -0.47 -1.94
CA ASP A 107 -16.05 -0.15 -1.79
C ASP A 107 -16.25 1.36 -1.95
N PRO A 108 -16.97 1.83 -3.00
CA PRO A 108 -17.11 3.26 -3.28
C PRO A 108 -17.70 4.07 -2.13
N SER A 109 -18.52 3.44 -1.28
CA SER A 109 -19.22 4.10 -0.17
C SER A 109 -18.36 4.29 1.09
N ILE A 110 -17.16 3.71 1.10
CA ILE A 110 -16.25 3.76 2.24
C ILE A 110 -15.28 4.93 2.09
N GLU A 111 -15.13 5.69 3.17
CA GLU A 111 -14.03 6.64 3.34
C GLU A 111 -12.77 5.86 3.79
N PRO A 112 -11.73 5.74 2.96
CA PRO A 112 -10.45 5.21 3.42
C PRO A 112 -9.85 6.11 4.50
N GLY A 113 -9.06 5.51 5.40
CA GLY A 113 -8.51 6.22 6.55
C GLY A 113 -7.55 7.35 6.17
N ASP A 114 -7.34 8.29 7.10
CA ASP A 114 -6.37 9.37 6.94
C ASP A 114 -5.05 9.06 7.69
N ARG A 115 -4.52 7.86 7.48
CA ARG A 115 -3.29 7.45 8.18
C ARG A 115 -2.12 8.30 7.67
N ASN A 116 -1.58 9.15 8.53
CA ASN A 116 -0.47 10.05 8.20
C ASN A 116 -0.80 11.09 7.11
N GLY A 117 -2.05 11.56 7.03
CA GLY A 117 -2.43 12.56 6.04
C GLY A 117 -2.59 11.97 4.63
N THR A 118 -2.90 10.67 4.52
CA THR A 118 -3.13 10.00 3.23
C THR A 118 -4.47 10.38 2.62
N ASN A 119 -5.46 10.84 3.39
CA ASN A 119 -6.77 11.28 2.90
C ASN A 119 -7.29 12.43 3.77
N PRO A 120 -6.62 13.60 3.77
CA PRO A 120 -6.93 14.70 4.68
C PRO A 120 -8.28 15.37 4.39
N GLU A 121 -8.79 15.18 3.17
CA GLU A 121 -10.08 15.71 2.72
C GLU A 121 -11.25 14.76 3.02
N LEU A 122 -10.98 13.58 3.60
CA LEU A 122 -11.98 12.54 3.92
C LEU A 122 -12.80 12.10 2.70
N LYS A 123 -12.15 12.03 1.54
CA LYS A 123 -12.80 11.55 0.31
C LYS A 123 -13.21 10.10 0.48
N THR A 124 -14.34 9.76 -0.13
CA THR A 124 -14.78 8.37 -0.34
C THR A 124 -13.94 7.70 -1.42
N TRP A 125 -13.96 6.36 -1.48
CA TRP A 125 -13.37 5.65 -2.62
C TRP A 125 -14.03 6.04 -3.95
N GLU A 126 -15.33 6.35 -3.98
CA GLU A 126 -16.00 6.84 -5.19
C GLU A 126 -15.29 8.09 -5.76
N GLU A 127 -15.03 9.09 -4.91
CA GLU A 127 -14.36 10.33 -5.30
C GLU A 127 -12.90 10.08 -5.71
N ILE A 128 -12.15 9.26 -4.96
CA ILE A 128 -10.75 8.93 -5.26
C ILE A 128 -10.65 8.17 -6.59
N MET A 129 -11.55 7.22 -6.83
CA MET A 129 -11.60 6.43 -8.07
C MET A 129 -11.95 7.28 -9.29
N GLU A 130 -12.89 8.21 -9.15
CA GLU A 130 -13.23 9.17 -10.21
C GLU A 130 -12.06 10.12 -10.51
N GLU A 131 -11.39 10.64 -9.48
CA GLU A 131 -10.27 11.58 -9.63
C GLU A 131 -9.06 10.97 -10.36
N TYR A 132 -8.71 9.73 -10.02
CA TYR A 132 -7.55 9.05 -10.61
C TYR A 132 -7.91 8.10 -11.75
N GLY A 133 -9.19 7.91 -12.02
CA GLY A 133 -9.69 7.17 -13.18
C GLY A 133 -9.41 5.67 -13.15
N PHE A 134 -9.71 5.00 -12.02
CA PHE A 134 -9.56 3.55 -11.90
C PHE A 134 -10.78 2.90 -11.24
N GLU A 135 -11.08 1.64 -11.58
CA GLU A 135 -12.19 0.89 -10.96
C GLU A 135 -11.73 -0.18 -9.95
N SER A 136 -10.52 -0.69 -10.12
CA SER A 136 -9.91 -1.71 -9.28
C SER A 136 -8.40 -1.70 -9.46
N ILE A 137 -7.66 -2.23 -8.48
CA ILE A 137 -6.20 -2.40 -8.58
C ILE A 137 -5.89 -3.88 -8.79
N PRO A 138 -5.25 -4.28 -9.90
CA PRO A 138 -4.81 -5.65 -10.11
C PRO A 138 -3.72 -6.03 -9.10
N PHE A 139 -3.74 -7.27 -8.60
CA PHE A 139 -2.64 -7.85 -7.84
C PHE A 139 -2.12 -9.14 -8.48
N GLU A 140 -0.80 -9.30 -8.42
CA GLU A 140 -0.09 -10.52 -8.80
C GLU A 140 0.94 -10.85 -7.71
N ASP A 141 0.93 -12.08 -7.19
CA ASP A 141 1.78 -12.55 -6.09
C ASP A 141 1.80 -11.60 -4.87
N GLY A 142 0.65 -10.98 -4.60
CA GLY A 142 0.44 -10.02 -3.53
C GLY A 142 1.10 -8.66 -3.73
N GLU A 143 1.49 -8.32 -4.95
CA GLU A 143 1.95 -6.98 -5.32
C GLU A 143 0.83 -6.23 -6.06
N PRO A 144 0.49 -5.00 -5.66
CA PRO A 144 -0.42 -4.16 -6.43
C PRO A 144 0.26 -3.66 -7.70
N ASN A 145 -0.49 -3.69 -8.81
CA ASN A 145 -0.10 -3.00 -10.03
C ASN A 145 -0.75 -1.61 -10.05
N PHE A 146 0.06 -0.57 -9.82
CA PHE A 146 -0.39 0.83 -9.86
C PHE A 146 -0.17 1.52 -11.21
N SER A 147 0.17 0.79 -12.28
CA SER A 147 0.49 1.40 -13.57
C SER A 147 -0.64 2.27 -14.15
N GLU A 148 -1.90 1.97 -13.85
CA GLU A 148 -3.06 2.76 -14.31
C GLU A 148 -3.13 4.16 -13.66
N VAL A 149 -2.73 4.27 -12.40
CA VAL A 149 -2.75 5.54 -11.63
C VAL A 149 -1.38 6.22 -11.56
N SER A 150 -0.33 5.57 -12.07
CA SER A 150 1.04 6.09 -12.06
C SER A 150 1.23 7.26 -13.03
N LYS A 151 1.91 8.32 -12.59
CA LYS A 151 2.30 9.48 -13.41
C LYS A 151 3.79 9.52 -13.72
N GLY A 152 4.50 8.43 -13.48
CA GLY A 152 5.93 8.30 -13.79
C GLY A 152 6.49 6.98 -13.31
N GLU A 153 7.38 6.39 -14.10
CA GLU A 153 8.06 5.15 -13.76
C GLU A 153 9.53 5.28 -14.11
N VAL A 154 10.38 4.90 -13.17
CA VAL A 154 11.84 4.96 -13.31
C VAL A 154 12.47 3.73 -12.66
N GLU A 155 13.67 3.38 -13.09
CA GLU A 155 14.50 2.40 -12.43
C GLU A 155 15.65 3.11 -11.70
N ILE A 156 15.90 2.74 -10.44
CA ILE A 156 17.04 3.23 -9.65
C ILE A 156 18.16 2.19 -9.61
N ASP A 157 19.38 2.64 -9.33
CA ASP A 157 20.59 1.80 -9.46
C ASP A 157 20.97 1.12 -8.13
N ASP A 158 20.93 1.87 -7.01
CA ASP A 158 21.31 1.40 -5.67
C ASP A 158 20.07 1.38 -4.75
N PHE A 159 19.13 0.47 -5.00
CA PHE A 159 17.98 0.26 -4.12
C PHE A 159 18.43 -0.23 -2.74
N SER A 160 17.85 0.35 -1.68
CA SER A 160 18.15 -0.02 -0.29
C SER A 160 16.89 -0.06 0.59
N ASP A 161 17.06 -0.33 1.88
CA ASP A 161 15.97 -0.20 2.86
C ASP A 161 15.78 1.24 3.39
N ASP A 162 16.61 2.19 2.94
CA ASP A 162 16.45 3.62 3.16
C ASP A 162 15.54 4.22 2.08
N ARG A 163 14.29 4.50 2.48
CA ARG A 163 13.27 5.13 1.63
C ARG A 163 13.74 6.46 1.05
N SER A 164 14.39 7.28 1.86
CA SER A 164 14.78 8.63 1.44
C SER A 164 15.83 8.53 0.33
N SER A 165 16.79 7.61 0.46
CA SER A 165 17.78 7.35 -0.59
C SER A 165 17.15 6.81 -1.88
N ASN A 166 16.15 5.93 -1.78
CA ASN A 166 15.42 5.44 -2.96
C ASN A 166 14.63 6.56 -3.65
N PHE A 167 14.00 7.44 -2.86
CA PHE A 167 13.21 8.57 -3.36
C PHE A 167 14.08 9.61 -4.07
N ASP A 168 15.23 9.94 -3.49
CA ASP A 168 16.19 10.89 -4.09
C ASP A 168 16.65 10.37 -5.46
N GLN A 169 17.00 9.08 -5.57
CA GLN A 169 17.35 8.46 -6.86
C GLN A 169 16.18 8.49 -7.85
N ALA A 170 14.95 8.23 -7.39
CA ALA A 170 13.78 8.24 -8.26
C ALA A 170 13.47 9.63 -8.80
N ASP A 171 13.60 10.67 -7.97
CA ASP A 171 13.46 12.06 -8.37
C ASP A 171 14.55 12.46 -9.38
N GLU A 172 15.80 12.05 -9.17
CA GLU A 172 16.90 12.25 -10.14
C GLU A 172 16.59 11.61 -11.49
N LYS A 173 16.23 10.33 -11.52
CA LYS A 173 15.93 9.61 -12.77
C LYS A 173 14.72 10.20 -13.49
N LEU A 174 13.68 10.62 -12.77
CA LEU A 174 12.51 11.22 -13.41
C LEU A 174 12.83 12.63 -13.94
N ALA A 175 13.65 13.39 -13.20
CA ALA A 175 14.12 14.70 -13.63
C ALA A 175 14.92 14.62 -14.94
N GLU A 176 15.80 13.62 -15.08
CA GLU A 176 16.52 13.34 -16.33
C GLU A 176 15.57 13.07 -17.49
N GLN A 177 14.53 12.25 -17.29
CA GLN A 177 13.54 11.96 -18.32
C GLN A 177 12.71 13.19 -18.73
N LYS A 178 12.45 14.10 -17.79
CA LYS A 178 11.58 15.28 -17.99
C LYS A 178 12.33 16.55 -18.36
N GLY A 179 13.66 16.57 -18.18
CA GLY A 179 14.49 17.76 -18.42
C GLY A 179 14.27 18.87 -17.39
N CYS A 180 13.97 18.51 -16.14
CA CYS A 180 13.79 19.41 -14.99
C CYS A 180 14.81 19.06 -13.88
N THR A 181 14.74 19.70 -12.71
CA THR A 181 15.59 19.32 -11.56
C THR A 181 14.90 18.29 -10.66
N PRO A 182 15.67 17.50 -9.87
CA PRO A 182 15.10 16.58 -8.90
C PRO A 182 14.22 17.29 -7.86
N GLU A 183 14.59 18.50 -7.45
CA GLU A 183 13.81 19.32 -6.51
C GLU A 183 12.46 19.73 -7.09
N GLU A 184 12.39 20.01 -8.40
CA GLU A 184 11.11 20.28 -9.08
C GLU A 184 10.21 19.04 -9.09
N VAL A 185 10.78 17.84 -9.24
CA VAL A 185 10.03 16.58 -9.13
C VAL A 185 9.51 16.38 -7.71
N ALA A 186 10.36 16.55 -6.70
CA ALA A 186 9.99 16.41 -5.29
C ALA A 186 8.90 17.41 -4.89
N ALA A 187 9.04 18.68 -5.26
CA ALA A 187 8.05 19.72 -4.99
C ALA A 187 6.72 19.41 -5.67
N TRP A 188 6.76 18.98 -6.94
CA TRP A 188 5.55 18.58 -7.65
C TRP A 188 4.84 17.42 -6.95
N ARG A 189 5.58 16.43 -6.45
CA ARG A 189 5.00 15.31 -5.68
C ARG A 189 4.29 15.78 -4.42
N GLU A 190 4.91 16.67 -3.65
CA GLU A 190 4.34 17.20 -2.41
C GLU A 190 3.07 18.05 -2.65
N GLU A 191 3.12 18.91 -3.66
CA GLU A 191 2.01 19.78 -4.04
C GLU A 191 0.82 18.98 -4.57
N ASN A 192 1.09 17.96 -5.39
CA ASN A 192 0.05 17.17 -6.07
C ASN A 192 -0.35 15.89 -5.29
N LYS A 193 0.20 15.66 -4.09
CA LYS A 193 -0.06 14.48 -3.25
C LYS A 193 0.31 13.15 -3.91
N TYR A 194 1.52 13.07 -4.44
CA TYR A 194 2.11 11.84 -4.99
C TYR A 194 3.27 11.34 -4.13
N THR A 195 3.47 10.03 -4.13
CA THR A 195 4.58 9.34 -3.48
C THR A 195 5.25 8.38 -4.46
N TRP A 196 6.44 7.91 -4.13
CA TRP A 196 7.04 6.78 -4.83
C TRP A 196 6.59 5.46 -4.20
N HIS A 197 6.12 4.55 -5.04
CA HIS A 197 5.94 3.13 -4.72
C HIS A 197 7.20 2.38 -5.15
N GLU A 198 7.80 1.67 -4.21
CA GLU A 198 8.96 0.81 -4.40
C GLU A 198 8.49 -0.59 -4.79
N CYS A 199 8.75 -1.04 -6.02
CA CYS A 199 8.27 -2.34 -6.52
C CYS A 199 9.12 -3.50 -5.99
N LYS A 200 8.58 -4.73 -5.96
CA LYS A 200 9.25 -5.92 -5.42
C LYS A 200 10.47 -6.37 -6.21
N ASP A 201 10.70 -5.86 -7.41
CA ASP A 201 11.94 -6.08 -8.14
C ASP A 201 13.15 -5.35 -7.50
N CYS A 202 12.91 -4.55 -6.45
CA CYS A 202 13.92 -3.73 -5.77
C CYS A 202 14.69 -2.84 -6.75
N LYS A 203 13.98 -2.29 -7.74
CA LYS A 203 14.58 -1.44 -8.77
C LYS A 203 13.60 -0.42 -9.33
N THR A 204 12.37 -0.85 -9.61
CA THR A 204 11.36 0.00 -10.23
C THR A 204 10.66 0.86 -9.19
N MET A 205 10.54 2.15 -9.50
CA MET A 205 9.86 3.16 -8.69
C MET A 205 8.70 3.74 -9.50
N GLN A 206 7.49 3.70 -8.94
CA GLN A 206 6.28 4.24 -9.58
C GLN A 206 5.75 5.46 -8.82
N LYS A 207 5.56 6.60 -9.50
CA LYS A 207 5.04 7.83 -8.92
C LYS A 207 3.52 7.77 -8.89
N VAL A 208 2.95 7.44 -7.74
CA VAL A 208 1.54 7.11 -7.56
C VAL A 208 0.84 8.07 -6.59
N PRO A 209 -0.49 8.24 -6.67
CA PRO A 209 -1.22 9.07 -5.72
C PRO A 209 -1.09 8.55 -4.29
N THR A 210 -0.78 9.44 -3.35
CA THR A 210 -0.63 9.10 -1.93
C THR A 210 -1.93 8.55 -1.34
N GLU A 211 -3.08 9.08 -1.77
CA GLU A 211 -4.41 8.61 -1.35
C GLU A 211 -4.68 7.16 -1.74
N VAL A 212 -4.25 6.74 -2.94
CA VAL A 212 -4.42 5.37 -3.41
C VAL A 212 -3.40 4.45 -2.72
N HIS A 213 -2.13 4.81 -2.80
CA HIS A 213 -1.03 3.99 -2.28
C HIS A 213 -1.10 3.82 -0.75
N GLY A 214 -1.36 4.89 0.00
CA GLY A 214 -1.38 4.86 1.46
C GLY A 214 -2.55 4.08 2.06
N ASN A 215 -3.66 3.95 1.31
CA ASN A 215 -4.90 3.32 1.78
C ASN A 215 -5.12 1.90 1.30
N ILE A 216 -4.37 1.45 0.29
CA ILE A 216 -4.35 0.06 -0.15
C ILE A 216 -3.23 -0.64 0.60
N SER A 217 -3.55 -1.57 1.50
CA SER A 217 -2.53 -2.31 2.27
C SER A 217 -1.76 -3.25 1.35
N HIS A 218 -0.44 -3.09 1.24
CA HIS A 218 0.39 -3.93 0.38
C HIS A 218 1.81 -4.13 0.93
N SER A 219 2.51 -5.15 0.41
CA SER A 219 3.96 -5.30 0.57
C SER A 219 4.66 -4.86 -0.71
N GLY A 220 5.75 -4.10 -0.56
CA GLY A 220 6.56 -3.61 -1.69
C GLY A 220 8.05 -3.94 -1.57
N GLY A 221 8.86 -3.24 -2.36
CA GLY A 221 10.30 -3.44 -2.55
C GLY A 221 11.13 -3.44 -1.27
N ILE A 222 10.84 -2.57 -0.30
CA ILE A 222 11.57 -2.59 0.97
C ILE A 222 11.33 -3.88 1.74
N SER A 223 10.10 -4.39 1.77
CA SER A 223 9.81 -5.65 2.48
C SER A 223 10.56 -6.81 1.84
N LYS A 224 10.61 -6.81 0.50
CA LYS A 224 11.36 -7.79 -0.29
C LYS A 224 12.86 -7.67 -0.05
N TYR A 225 13.43 -6.48 -0.14
CA TYR A 225 14.83 -6.19 0.13
C TYR A 225 15.26 -6.67 1.52
N LYS A 226 14.48 -6.37 2.55
CA LYS A 226 14.75 -6.82 3.93
C LYS A 226 14.72 -8.33 4.06
N SER A 227 13.74 -8.99 3.44
CA SER A 227 13.64 -10.45 3.47
C SER A 227 14.82 -11.15 2.80
N GLU A 228 15.40 -10.57 1.75
CA GLU A 228 16.51 -11.14 1.00
C GLU A 228 17.88 -10.85 1.65
N ASN A 229 18.01 -9.66 2.26
CA ASN A 229 19.26 -9.22 2.87
C ASN A 229 19.34 -9.51 4.38
N ASN A 230 18.29 -10.10 4.97
CA ASN A 230 18.19 -10.42 6.41
C ASN A 230 18.47 -9.20 7.33
N VAL A 231 17.92 -8.04 6.97
CA VAL A 231 18.00 -6.77 7.72
C VAL A 231 16.67 -6.35 8.31
#